data_AF-A0A6G8S0M1-F1
#
_entry.id   AF-A0A6G8S0M1-F1
#
_cell.length_a   1.000
_cell.length_b   1.000
_cell.length_c   1.000
_cell.angle_alpha   90.00
_cell.angle_beta   90.00
_cell.angle_gamma   90.00
#
_symmetry.space_group_name_H-M   'P 1'
#
loop_
_entity.id
_entity.type
_entity.pdbx_description
1 polymer ?
#
loop_
_entity_poly.entity_id
_entity_poly.type
_entity_poly.pdbx_seq_one_letter_code
_entity_poly.pdbx_strand_id
1 'polypeptide(L)'
;MNKTILFTTLLVGSVFTSTAFADELKKSCVKDHPLVAGESDPTLIQIYSQVCDKKNKDNNNGYLAQAAQRFQQLGRNYKALQLVNELNAKQVQHSSLTDVKFLASVALANDALTQMRDKEVRYLSDDAYTPAIAFSDAVRRAKPLSVIETKVEETPKRTYEPKRSYETKSSKPRSQSKASSTKTSKTATKTVAKTTKTTTQKTAAPSTPAKTPAKNPFGNL
;
A
#
# COMPACT_ATOMS: atom_id res chain seq x y z
N MET A 1 73.10 -24.00 19.81
CA MET A 1 72.04 -24.63 20.63
C MET A 1 71.12 -23.53 21.15
N ASN A 2 69.82 -23.76 21.03
CA ASN A 2 68.85 -22.77 20.62
C ASN A 2 68.13 -22.16 21.83
N LYS A 3 68.01 -20.83 21.89
CA LYS A 3 67.12 -20.14 22.84
C LYS A 3 65.74 -20.01 22.22
N THR A 4 64.81 -20.86 22.65
CA THR A 4 63.38 -20.73 22.31
C THR A 4 62.73 -19.82 23.35
N ILE A 5 62.48 -18.56 22.99
CA ILE A 5 61.63 -17.65 23.76
C ILE A 5 60.23 -17.71 23.14
N LEU A 6 59.31 -18.33 23.88
CA LEU A 6 57.93 -18.52 23.49
C LEU A 6 57.13 -17.28 23.94
N PHE A 7 56.89 -16.34 23.02
CA PHE A 7 56.00 -15.21 23.25
C PHE A 7 54.55 -15.66 23.03
N THR A 8 53.85 -15.99 24.13
CA THR A 8 52.39 -16.14 24.15
C THR A 8 51.75 -14.76 24.07
N THR A 9 51.25 -14.40 22.89
CA THR A 9 50.38 -13.25 22.66
C THR A 9 48.97 -13.54 23.20
N LEU A 10 48.66 -12.95 24.35
CA LEU A 10 47.31 -12.91 24.91
C LEU A 10 46.48 -11.88 24.11
N LEU A 11 45.67 -12.36 23.17
CA LEU A 11 44.75 -11.56 22.38
C LEU A 11 43.50 -11.28 23.23
N VAL A 12 43.51 -10.17 23.98
CA VAL A 12 42.31 -9.67 24.67
C VAL A 12 41.40 -9.06 23.61
N GLY A 13 40.50 -9.90 23.09
CA GLY A 13 39.37 -9.44 22.30
C GLY A 13 38.38 -8.72 23.23
N SER A 14 38.51 -7.39 23.32
CA SER A 14 37.44 -6.53 23.84
C SER A 14 36.24 -6.62 22.91
N VAL A 15 35.35 -7.57 23.17
CA VAL A 15 34.00 -7.55 22.62
C VAL A 15 33.27 -6.42 23.34
N PHE A 16 33.27 -5.22 22.75
CA PHE A 16 32.31 -4.20 23.11
C PHE A 16 30.93 -4.69 22.65
N THR A 17 30.27 -5.52 23.47
CA THR A 17 28.82 -5.63 23.40
C THR A 17 28.27 -4.29 23.85
N SER A 18 27.97 -3.41 22.90
CA SER A 18 27.06 -2.29 23.15
C SER A 18 25.69 -2.91 23.46
N THR A 19 25.47 -3.29 24.71
CA THR A 19 24.12 -3.39 25.25
C THR A 19 23.59 -1.96 25.27
N ALA A 20 23.06 -1.52 24.12
CA ALA A 20 22.18 -0.37 24.08
C ALA A 20 21.00 -0.76 24.96
N PHE A 21 21.05 -0.35 26.23
CA PHE A 21 19.90 -0.34 27.09
C PHE A 21 18.81 0.39 26.31
N ALA A 22 17.74 -0.30 25.96
CA ALA A 22 16.55 0.34 25.43
C ALA A 22 16.12 1.34 26.51
N ASP A 23 16.41 2.61 26.30
CA ASP A 23 16.11 3.67 27.26
C ASP A 23 14.59 3.67 27.44
N GLU A 24 14.14 3.20 28.60
CA GLU A 24 12.72 3.01 28.84
C GLU A 24 12.01 4.37 28.76
N LEU A 25 10.89 4.40 28.05
CA LEU A 25 10.14 5.62 27.82
C LEU A 25 9.65 6.20 29.15
N LYS A 26 9.75 7.52 29.35
CA LYS A 26 9.24 8.17 30.56
C LYS A 26 7.77 7.81 30.77
N LYS A 27 7.35 7.51 32.01
CA LYS A 27 5.96 7.15 32.35
C LYS A 27 4.93 8.17 31.85
N SER A 28 5.26 9.47 31.86
CA SER A 28 4.39 10.52 31.31
C SER A 28 4.20 10.39 29.80
N CYS A 29 5.25 10.04 29.06
CA CYS A 29 5.18 9.82 27.62
C CYS A 29 4.27 8.64 27.27
N VAL A 30 4.40 7.53 28.00
CA VAL A 30 3.52 6.34 27.81
C VAL A 30 2.07 6.68 28.14
N LYS A 31 1.83 7.54 29.15
CA LYS A 31 0.49 8.01 29.50
C LYS A 31 -0.15 8.82 28.36
N ASP A 32 0.62 9.69 27.72
CA ASP A 32 0.13 10.51 26.61
C ASP A 32 0.03 9.72 25.29
N HIS A 33 0.83 8.66 25.15
CA HIS A 33 0.87 7.79 23.98
C HIS A 33 0.64 6.31 24.36
N PRO A 34 -0.60 5.92 24.71
CA PRO A 34 -0.89 4.58 25.21
C PRO A 34 -0.59 3.45 24.21
N LEU A 35 -0.49 3.76 22.91
CA LEU A 35 -0.17 2.78 21.87
C LEU A 35 1.21 2.13 22.03
N VAL A 36 2.18 2.83 22.64
CA VAL A 36 3.54 2.31 22.88
C VAL A 36 3.65 1.50 24.18
N ALA A 37 2.59 1.46 25.00
CA ALA A 37 2.60 0.71 26.25
C ALA A 37 2.86 -0.78 25.99
N GLY A 38 3.83 -1.34 26.72
CA GLY A 38 4.24 -2.74 26.61
C GLY A 38 5.03 -3.10 25.35
N GLU A 39 5.40 -2.12 24.51
CA GLU A 39 6.28 -2.38 23.37
C GLU A 39 7.75 -2.38 23.81
N SER A 40 8.54 -3.27 23.23
CA SER A 40 9.98 -3.41 23.52
C SER A 40 10.86 -3.19 22.29
N ASP A 41 10.28 -2.84 21.14
CA ASP A 41 11.04 -2.62 19.92
C ASP A 41 11.92 -1.36 20.07
N PRO A 42 13.25 -1.46 19.95
CA PRO A 42 14.15 -0.36 20.25
C PRO A 42 13.95 0.84 19.32
N THR A 43 13.66 0.58 18.04
CA THR A 43 13.38 1.64 17.06
C THR A 43 12.10 2.38 17.41
N LEU A 44 11.04 1.67 17.81
CA LEU A 44 9.79 2.29 18.23
C LEU A 44 9.96 3.13 19.49
N ILE A 45 10.69 2.62 20.50
CA ILE A 45 11.00 3.37 21.73
C ILE A 45 11.80 4.64 21.39
N GLN A 46 12.77 4.55 20.49
CA GLN A 46 13.53 5.70 20.02
C GLN A 46 12.66 6.73 19.28
N ILE A 47 11.72 6.30 18.43
CA ILE A 47 10.80 7.22 17.75
C ILE A 47 9.93 7.96 18.78
N TYR A 48 9.37 7.22 19.75
CA TYR A 48 8.52 7.83 20.77
C TYR A 48 9.29 8.72 21.75
N SER A 49 10.59 8.49 21.95
CA SER A 49 11.40 9.42 22.73
C SER A 49 11.49 10.80 22.04
N GLN A 50 11.52 10.81 20.70
CA GLN A 50 11.47 12.05 19.91
C GLN A 50 10.09 12.72 19.95
N VAL A 51 9.01 11.94 19.88
CA VAL A 51 7.62 12.42 20.05
C VAL A 51 7.45 13.16 21.38
N CYS A 52 8.05 12.64 22.44
CA CYS A 52 7.91 13.17 23.79
C CYS A 52 8.96 14.22 24.16
N ASP A 53 9.93 14.49 23.28
CA ASP A 53 10.84 15.60 23.47
C ASP A 53 10.12 16.92 23.16
N LYS A 54 10.07 17.82 24.15
CA LYS A 54 9.46 19.15 24.03
C LYS A 54 10.14 20.00 22.95
N LYS A 55 11.38 19.70 22.58
CA LYS A 55 12.12 20.39 21.50
C LYS A 55 11.60 20.04 20.10
N ASN A 56 10.91 18.91 19.96
CA ASN A 56 10.48 18.35 18.68
C ASN A 56 8.97 18.52 18.40
N LYS A 57 8.28 19.37 19.18
CA LYS A 57 6.82 19.53 19.11
C LYS A 57 6.31 19.86 17.70
N ASP A 58 7.07 20.63 16.93
CA ASP A 58 6.69 21.05 15.58
C ASP A 58 6.73 19.90 14.56
N ASN A 59 7.53 18.86 14.82
CA ASN A 59 7.66 17.68 13.97
C ASN A 59 7.03 16.41 14.59
N ASN A 60 6.15 16.57 15.59
CA ASN A 60 5.54 15.43 16.27
C ASN A 60 4.81 14.50 15.27
N ASN A 61 4.08 15.08 14.32
CA ASN A 61 3.37 14.31 13.28
C ASN A 61 4.33 13.48 12.41
N GLY A 62 5.54 13.97 12.13
CA GLY A 62 6.55 13.22 11.38
C GLY A 62 7.03 11.98 12.14
N TYR A 63 7.30 12.12 13.44
CA TYR A 63 7.67 10.98 14.28
C TYR A 63 6.51 9.98 14.47
N LEU A 64 5.28 10.46 14.63
CA LEU A 64 4.11 9.58 14.69
C LEU A 64 3.88 8.83 13.36
N ALA A 65 4.19 9.44 12.21
CA ALA A 65 4.15 8.76 10.92
C ALA A 65 5.21 7.64 10.85
N GLN A 66 6.43 7.89 11.34
CA GLN A 66 7.47 6.86 11.46
C GLN A 66 7.06 5.74 12.43
N ALA A 67 6.42 6.07 13.55
CA ALA A 67 5.89 5.08 14.48
C ALA A 67 4.83 4.19 13.80
N ALA A 68 3.93 4.77 12.99
CA ALA A 68 2.93 4.03 12.24
C ALA A 68 3.58 3.04 11.25
N GLN A 69 4.62 3.47 10.53
CA GLN A 69 5.42 2.59 9.68
C GLN A 69 6.06 1.45 10.48
N ARG A 70 6.67 1.78 11.63
CA ARG A 70 7.34 0.78 12.45
C ARG A 70 6.35 -0.25 13.02
N PHE A 71 5.19 0.18 13.50
CA PHE A 71 4.14 -0.74 13.93
C PHE A 71 3.71 -1.69 12.80
N GLN A 72 3.56 -1.19 11.57
CA GLN A 72 3.20 -2.03 10.43
C GLN A 72 4.30 -3.06 10.12
N GLN A 73 5.57 -2.66 10.15
CA GLN A 73 6.71 -3.57 9.96
C GLN A 73 6.78 -4.66 11.04
N LEU A 74 6.35 -4.36 12.26
CA LEU A 74 6.28 -5.30 13.38
C LEU A 74 5.01 -6.18 13.34
N GLY A 75 4.17 -6.07 12.31
CA GLY A 75 2.88 -6.77 12.22
C GLY A 75 1.82 -6.27 13.22
N ARG A 76 2.07 -5.15 13.91
CA ARG A 76 1.12 -4.51 14.84
C ARG A 76 0.10 -3.67 14.06
N ASN A 77 -0.59 -4.31 13.11
CA ASN A 77 -1.40 -3.65 12.09
C ASN A 77 -2.53 -2.79 12.67
N TYR A 78 -3.17 -3.22 13.77
CA TYR A 78 -4.18 -2.42 14.48
C TYR A 78 -3.61 -1.11 15.04
N LYS A 79 -2.42 -1.16 15.68
CA LYS A 79 -1.77 0.04 16.22
C LYS A 79 -1.31 0.98 15.11
N ALA A 80 -0.79 0.43 14.01
CA ALA A 80 -0.44 1.20 12.82
C ALA A 80 -1.65 1.95 12.25
N LEU A 81 -2.78 1.26 12.06
CA LEU A 81 -4.02 1.89 11.56
C LEU A 81 -4.56 2.95 12.51
N GLN A 82 -4.47 2.74 13.82
CA GLN A 82 -4.91 3.75 14.79
C GLN A 82 -4.12 5.05 14.65
N LEU A 83 -2.79 4.98 14.52
CA LEU A 83 -1.95 6.17 14.27
C LEU A 83 -2.24 6.82 12.92
N VAL A 84 -2.38 6.01 11.86
CA VAL A 84 -2.71 6.55 10.54
C VAL A 84 -4.03 7.31 10.56
N ASN A 85 -5.05 6.76 11.23
CA ASN A 85 -6.36 7.43 11.34
C ASN A 85 -6.27 8.72 12.17
N GLU A 86 -5.49 8.73 13.25
CA GLU A 86 -5.24 9.95 14.04
C GLU A 86 -4.55 11.03 13.20
N LEU A 87 -3.51 10.66 12.45
CA LEU A 87 -2.76 11.59 11.60
C LEU A 87 -3.62 12.13 10.45
N ASN A 88 -4.40 11.28 9.79
CA ASN A 88 -5.34 11.69 8.76
C ASN A 88 -6.42 12.63 9.32
N ALA A 89 -6.93 12.38 10.53
CA ALA A 89 -7.90 13.27 11.19
C ALA A 89 -7.30 14.66 11.47
N LYS A 90 -5.99 14.75 11.68
CA LYS A 90 -5.23 16.01 11.78
C LYS A 90 -4.83 16.59 10.41
N GLN A 91 -5.37 16.07 9.31
CA GLN A 91 -5.04 16.48 7.94
C GLN A 91 -3.56 16.29 7.54
N VAL A 92 -2.84 15.39 8.22
CA VAL A 92 -1.48 15.01 7.84
C VAL A 92 -1.58 14.05 6.67
N GLN A 93 -1.12 14.48 5.49
CA GLN A 93 -1.17 13.69 4.27
C GLN A 93 0.26 13.39 3.79
N HIS A 94 0.66 12.13 3.88
CA HIS A 94 1.91 11.62 3.32
C HIS A 94 1.65 10.30 2.60
N SER A 95 2.33 10.06 1.48
CA SER A 95 2.22 8.79 0.72
C SER A 95 2.50 7.58 1.61
N SER A 96 3.49 7.71 2.51
CA SER A 96 3.82 6.68 3.50
C SER A 96 2.65 6.28 4.40
N LEU A 97 1.76 7.21 4.76
CA LEU A 97 0.59 6.89 5.57
C LEU A 97 -0.44 6.09 4.78
N THR A 98 -0.60 6.39 3.49
CA THR A 98 -1.44 5.60 2.58
C THR A 98 -0.86 4.20 2.40
N ASP A 99 0.46 4.08 2.23
CA ASP A 99 1.15 2.78 2.12
C ASP A 99 0.97 1.96 3.39
N VAL A 100 1.20 2.56 4.56
CA VAL A 100 0.98 1.90 5.86
C VAL A 100 -0.46 1.48 6.03
N LYS A 101 -1.42 2.36 5.67
CA LYS A 101 -2.85 2.03 5.73
C LYS A 101 -3.16 0.80 4.88
N PHE A 102 -2.67 0.79 3.65
CA PHE A 102 -2.89 -0.29 2.71
C PHE A 102 -2.28 -1.60 3.23
N LEU A 103 -0.99 -1.60 3.57
CA LEU A 103 -0.28 -2.78 4.04
C LEU A 103 -0.89 -3.36 5.31
N ALA A 104 -1.22 -2.51 6.30
CA ALA A 104 -1.86 -2.95 7.54
C ALA A 104 -3.26 -3.51 7.28
N SER A 105 -4.05 -2.89 6.39
CA SER A 105 -5.39 -3.39 6.04
C SER A 105 -5.34 -4.73 5.30
N VAL A 106 -4.38 -4.90 4.37
CA VAL A 106 -4.16 -6.17 3.66
C VAL A 106 -3.78 -7.28 4.63
N ALA A 107 -2.88 -6.99 5.57
CA ALA A 107 -2.48 -7.97 6.58
C ALA A 107 -3.67 -8.40 7.45
N LEU A 108 -4.51 -7.46 7.91
CA LEU A 108 -5.72 -7.80 8.68
C LEU A 108 -6.75 -8.58 7.87
N ALA A 109 -6.95 -8.22 6.59
CA ALA A 109 -7.85 -8.96 5.70
C ALA A 109 -7.34 -10.39 5.47
N ASN A 110 -6.03 -10.56 5.33
CA ASN A 110 -5.40 -11.87 5.21
C ASN A 110 -5.56 -12.69 6.49
N ASP A 111 -5.31 -12.11 7.66
CA ASP A 111 -5.50 -12.78 8.95
C ASP A 111 -6.95 -13.26 9.13
N ALA A 112 -7.92 -12.43 8.73
CA ALA A 112 -9.33 -12.81 8.75
C ALA A 112 -9.63 -13.97 7.78
N LEU A 113 -9.07 -13.94 6.56
CA LEU A 113 -9.22 -15.05 5.60
C LEU A 113 -8.59 -16.34 6.11
N THR A 114 -7.40 -16.27 6.70
CA THR A 114 -6.72 -17.39 7.35
C THR A 114 -7.56 -17.95 8.49
N GLN A 115 -8.12 -17.10 9.34
CA GLN A 115 -9.04 -17.55 10.40
C GLN A 115 -10.27 -18.26 9.81
N MET A 116 -10.89 -17.69 8.79
CA MET A 116 -12.06 -18.28 8.13
C MET A 116 -11.75 -19.65 7.49
N ARG A 117 -10.58 -19.79 6.86
CA ARG A 117 -10.17 -21.01 6.16
C ARG A 117 -9.65 -22.08 7.11
N ASP A 118 -8.76 -21.72 8.01
CA ASP A 118 -7.93 -22.69 8.71
C ASP A 118 -8.49 -23.02 10.09
N LYS A 119 -9.18 -22.07 10.74
CA LYS A 119 -9.76 -22.26 12.08
C LYS A 119 -11.26 -22.54 12.02
N GLU A 120 -11.98 -21.81 11.18
CA GLU A 120 -13.44 -21.93 11.05
C GLU A 120 -13.86 -22.87 9.91
N VAL A 121 -12.93 -23.27 9.03
CA VAL A 121 -13.14 -24.21 7.92
C VAL A 121 -14.34 -23.83 7.03
N ARG A 122 -14.51 -22.52 6.77
CA ARG A 122 -15.64 -21.99 6.01
C ARG A 122 -15.25 -21.22 4.76
N TYR A 123 -16.15 -21.25 3.78
CA TYR A 123 -16.06 -20.45 2.58
C TYR A 123 -16.34 -18.95 2.84
N LEU A 124 -15.98 -18.09 1.89
CA LEU A 124 -16.45 -16.70 1.92
C LEU A 124 -17.94 -16.71 1.58
N SER A 125 -18.72 -15.87 2.25
CA SER A 125 -20.10 -15.60 1.83
C SER A 125 -20.12 -14.79 0.55
N ASP A 126 -21.26 -14.76 -0.15
CA ASP A 126 -21.43 -13.93 -1.35
C ASP A 126 -21.18 -12.44 -1.06
N ASP A 127 -21.60 -11.97 0.12
CA ASP A 127 -21.39 -10.60 0.61
C ASP A 127 -19.91 -10.25 0.80
N ALA A 128 -19.08 -11.21 1.24
CA ALA A 128 -17.65 -11.00 1.44
C ALA A 128 -16.84 -11.26 0.16
N TYR A 129 -17.34 -12.14 -0.71
CA TYR A 129 -16.66 -12.54 -1.92
C TYR A 129 -16.63 -11.42 -2.97
N THR A 130 -17.76 -10.73 -3.18
CA THR A 130 -17.86 -9.62 -4.14
C THR A 130 -16.83 -8.50 -3.88
N PRO A 131 -16.72 -7.91 -2.68
CA PRO A 131 -15.71 -6.89 -2.39
C PRO A 131 -14.28 -7.44 -2.43
N ALA A 132 -14.06 -8.71 -2.06
CA ALA A 132 -12.74 -9.34 -2.17
C ALA A 132 -12.25 -9.44 -3.62
N ILE A 133 -13.12 -9.80 -4.57
CA ILE A 133 -12.78 -9.82 -6.00
C ILE A 133 -12.50 -8.41 -6.52
N ALA A 134 -13.34 -7.44 -6.19
CA ALA A 134 -13.12 -6.04 -6.59
C ALA A 134 -11.77 -5.50 -6.09
N PHE A 135 -11.40 -5.84 -4.86
CA PHE A 135 -10.11 -5.50 -4.28
C PHE A 135 -8.95 -6.18 -5.02
N SER A 136 -9.03 -7.49 -5.27
CA SER A 136 -8.03 -8.25 -6.03
C SER A 136 -7.80 -7.62 -7.42
N ASP A 137 -8.85 -7.25 -8.12
CA ASP A 137 -8.73 -6.62 -9.45
C ASP A 137 -8.19 -5.18 -9.38
N ALA A 138 -8.49 -4.43 -8.31
CA ALA A 138 -7.85 -3.14 -8.06
C ALA A 138 -6.33 -3.30 -7.85
N VAL A 139 -5.91 -4.28 -7.06
CA VAL A 139 -4.48 -4.59 -6.83
C VAL A 139 -3.78 -4.98 -8.13
N ARG A 140 -4.40 -5.86 -8.95
CA ARG A 140 -3.84 -6.25 -10.26
C ARG A 140 -3.62 -5.07 -11.21
N ARG A 141 -4.53 -4.08 -11.16
CA ARG A 141 -4.41 -2.84 -11.95
C ARG A 141 -3.33 -1.90 -11.41
N ALA A 142 -3.08 -1.92 -10.11
CA ALA A 142 -2.07 -1.11 -9.43
C ALA A 142 -0.68 -1.78 -9.37
N LYS A 143 -0.41 -2.78 -10.22
CA LYS A 143 0.91 -3.44 -10.26
C LYS A 143 2.05 -2.43 -10.47
N PRO A 144 3.20 -2.60 -9.79
CA PRO A 144 4.33 -1.69 -9.95
C PRO A 144 4.95 -1.84 -11.34
N LEU A 145 5.60 -0.78 -11.82
CA LEU A 145 6.20 -0.74 -13.15
C LEU A 145 7.22 -1.86 -13.37
N SER A 146 7.99 -2.22 -12.34
CA SER A 146 8.93 -3.34 -12.35
C SER A 146 8.28 -4.66 -12.75
N VAL A 147 7.03 -4.92 -12.33
CA VAL A 147 6.28 -6.14 -12.70
C VAL A 147 5.73 -6.06 -14.13
N ILE A 148 5.60 -4.86 -14.69
CA ILE A 148 5.16 -4.66 -16.09
C ILE A 148 6.32 -4.92 -17.05
N GLU A 149 7.50 -4.40 -16.74
CA GLU A 149 8.69 -4.49 -17.59
C GLU A 149 9.18 -5.93 -17.76
N THR A 150 9.18 -6.74 -16.69
CA THR A 150 9.55 -8.17 -16.75
C THR A 150 8.68 -8.95 -17.74
N LYS A 151 7.39 -8.61 -17.86
CA LYS A 151 6.46 -9.29 -18.79
C LYS A 151 6.70 -8.91 -20.26
N VAL A 152 7.30 -7.75 -20.54
CA VAL A 152 7.64 -7.33 -21.91
C VAL A 152 8.97 -7.95 -22.34
N GLU A 153 9.92 -8.09 -21.42
CA GLU A 153 11.21 -8.73 -21.66
C GLU A 153 11.08 -10.24 -21.89
N GLU A 154 10.11 -10.89 -21.25
CA GLU A 154 9.82 -12.33 -21.39
C GLU A 154 8.91 -12.66 -22.60
N THR A 155 8.94 -11.84 -23.65
CA THR A 155 8.28 -12.21 -24.91
C THR A 155 9.04 -13.37 -25.55
N PRO A 156 8.37 -14.49 -25.90
CA PRO A 156 9.07 -15.65 -26.45
C PRO A 156 9.70 -15.26 -27.79
N LYS A 157 11.03 -15.42 -27.90
CA LYS A 157 11.68 -15.46 -29.21
C LYS A 157 10.92 -16.48 -30.05
N ARG A 158 10.17 -16.00 -31.06
CA ARG A 158 9.59 -16.87 -32.08
C ARG A 158 10.73 -17.62 -32.75
N THR A 159 10.99 -18.84 -32.30
CA THR A 159 11.71 -19.81 -33.12
C THR A 159 10.80 -20.10 -34.29
N TYR A 160 11.08 -19.47 -35.43
CA TYR A 160 10.48 -19.84 -36.70
C TYR A 160 10.98 -21.26 -37.02
N GLU A 161 10.18 -22.28 -36.71
CA GLU A 161 10.33 -23.55 -37.38
C GLU A 161 9.88 -23.40 -38.83
N PRO A 162 10.72 -23.75 -39.82
CA PRO A 162 10.30 -23.75 -41.21
C PRO A 162 9.25 -24.84 -41.42
N LYS A 163 8.05 -24.44 -41.85
CA LYS A 163 6.99 -25.36 -42.27
C LYS A 163 7.52 -26.26 -43.38
N ARG A 164 7.54 -27.58 -43.14
CA ARG A 164 7.70 -28.59 -44.20
C ARG A 164 6.55 -28.48 -45.18
N SER A 165 6.88 -28.14 -46.43
CA SER A 165 6.01 -28.17 -47.59
C SER A 165 5.71 -29.62 -47.96
N TYR A 166 4.44 -30.02 -47.91
CA TYR A 166 3.97 -31.22 -48.62
C TYR A 166 3.24 -30.77 -49.88
N GLU A 167 3.80 -31.17 -51.03
CA GLU A 167 3.16 -31.07 -52.34
C GLU A 167 1.88 -31.90 -52.37
N THR A 168 0.76 -31.28 -52.74
CA THR A 168 -0.34 -32.01 -53.39
C THR A 168 -0.84 -31.23 -54.60
N LYS A 169 -1.13 -32.01 -55.64
CA LYS A 169 -1.16 -31.66 -57.05
C LYS A 169 -2.35 -30.78 -57.46
N SER A 170 -2.06 -29.98 -58.47
CA SER A 170 -2.89 -29.15 -59.34
C SER A 170 -4.27 -29.70 -59.73
N SER A 171 -5.29 -28.83 -59.68
CA SER A 171 -6.30 -28.71 -60.74
C SER A 171 -6.71 -27.23 -60.93
N LYS A 172 -6.77 -26.82 -62.19
CA LYS A 172 -6.74 -25.44 -62.76
C LYS A 172 -8.17 -24.82 -62.87
N PRO A 173 -8.38 -23.62 -63.46
CA PRO A 173 -8.74 -22.38 -62.77
C PRO A 173 -10.16 -21.84 -63.09
N ARG A 174 -10.69 -20.92 -62.29
CA ARG A 174 -11.70 -19.95 -62.77
C ARG A 174 -11.37 -18.53 -62.33
N SER A 175 -11.52 -17.65 -63.32
CA SER A 175 -10.99 -16.31 -63.43
C SER A 175 -11.89 -15.23 -62.77
N GLN A 176 -11.29 -14.03 -62.68
CA GLN A 176 -11.89 -12.69 -62.46
C GLN A 176 -12.15 -12.28 -60.98
N SER A 177 -11.80 -11.10 -60.49
CA SER A 177 -10.99 -9.97 -60.97
C SER A 177 -10.91 -8.90 -59.85
N LYS A 178 -9.72 -8.27 -59.69
CA LYS A 178 -9.42 -6.88 -59.26
C LYS A 178 -10.10 -6.32 -57.98
N ALA A 179 -9.35 -6.03 -56.92
CA ALA A 179 -8.66 -4.75 -56.60
C ALA A 179 -9.66 -3.58 -56.37
N SER A 180 -9.58 -2.68 -55.38
CA SER A 180 -8.58 -2.27 -54.40
C SER A 180 -9.31 -1.46 -53.31
N SER A 181 -8.61 -1.21 -52.20
CA SER A 181 -9.03 -0.37 -51.05
C SER A 181 -9.53 1.03 -51.42
N THR A 182 -10.28 1.69 -50.52
CA THR A 182 -9.90 2.99 -49.88
C THR A 182 -11.07 3.68 -49.13
N LYS A 183 -10.77 4.08 -47.88
CA LYS A 183 -11.31 5.18 -47.04
C LYS A 183 -12.79 5.24 -46.63
N THR A 184 -12.96 5.11 -45.33
CA THR A 184 -14.00 5.74 -44.51
C THR A 184 -13.70 7.24 -44.37
N SER A 185 -14.65 8.12 -44.74
CA SER A 185 -14.62 9.53 -44.38
C SER A 185 -16.01 10.03 -43.98
N LYS A 186 -16.15 10.17 -42.66
CA LYS A 186 -16.88 11.17 -41.86
C LYS A 186 -17.91 12.05 -42.60
N THR A 187 -19.17 11.87 -42.22
CA THR A 187 -20.26 12.83 -42.44
C THR A 187 -19.99 14.10 -41.63
N ALA A 188 -19.94 15.22 -42.35
CA ALA A 188 -20.01 16.56 -41.81
C ALA A 188 -21.48 16.95 -41.60
N THR A 189 -21.79 17.56 -40.46
CA THR A 189 -22.95 18.45 -40.36
C THR A 189 -22.47 19.74 -39.71
N LYS A 190 -22.61 20.82 -40.50
CA LYS A 190 -22.31 22.21 -40.15
C LYS A 190 -23.44 22.79 -39.29
N THR A 191 -23.08 23.92 -38.67
CA THR A 191 -23.93 25.09 -38.36
C THR A 191 -24.80 24.95 -37.10
N VAL A 192 -24.97 25.93 -36.20
CA VAL A 192 -24.78 27.39 -36.25
C VAL A 192 -24.44 27.88 -34.83
N ALA A 193 -23.66 28.95 -34.76
CA ALA A 193 -23.36 29.73 -33.57
C ALA A 193 -24.60 30.36 -32.88
N LYS A 194 -24.53 30.56 -31.56
CA LYS A 194 -24.87 31.87 -30.97
C LYS A 194 -24.24 32.06 -29.59
N THR A 195 -23.46 33.13 -29.51
CA THR A 195 -23.01 33.91 -28.34
C THR A 195 -24.12 34.09 -27.30
N THR A 196 -23.79 34.21 -26.00
CA THR A 196 -24.15 35.35 -25.10
C THR A 196 -23.87 35.04 -23.62
N LYS A 197 -22.99 35.87 -23.03
CA LYS A 197 -22.90 36.38 -21.63
C LYS A 197 -22.65 35.46 -20.43
N THR A 198 -21.47 35.68 -19.87
CA THR A 198 -21.14 35.87 -18.46
C THR A 198 -22.31 36.29 -17.56
N THR A 199 -22.56 35.56 -16.49
CA THR A 199 -23.13 36.11 -15.24
C THR A 199 -22.53 35.35 -14.05
N THR A 200 -21.83 36.12 -13.24
CA THR A 200 -21.39 35.85 -11.88
C THR A 200 -22.53 35.30 -11.03
N GLN A 201 -22.32 34.16 -10.37
CA GLN A 201 -23.22 33.71 -9.31
C GLN A 201 -22.48 33.51 -7.99
N LYS A 202 -23.21 33.96 -6.97
CA LYS A 202 -22.80 34.50 -5.70
C LYS A 202 -22.74 33.42 -4.63
N THR A 203 -21.81 33.62 -3.72
CA THR A 203 -21.60 33.00 -2.41
C THR A 203 -22.92 32.64 -1.70
N ALA A 204 -23.01 31.39 -1.21
CA ALA A 204 -23.97 30.98 -0.19
C ALA A 204 -23.22 30.49 1.05
N ALA A 205 -23.52 31.11 2.19
CA ALA A 205 -22.95 30.81 3.50
C ALA A 205 -23.58 29.54 4.12
N PRO A 206 -22.87 28.87 5.06
CA PRO A 206 -23.28 27.59 5.62
C PRO A 206 -24.40 27.71 6.66
N SER A 207 -25.39 26.82 6.58
CA SER A 207 -26.43 26.64 7.61
C SER A 207 -25.92 25.76 8.75
N THR A 208 -26.27 26.16 9.97
CA THR A 208 -25.91 25.54 11.26
C THR A 208 -26.68 24.22 11.50
N PRO A 209 -26.06 23.21 12.15
CA PRO A 209 -26.73 21.96 12.50
C PRO A 209 -27.57 22.08 13.78
N ALA A 210 -28.85 21.74 13.69
CA ALA A 210 -29.73 21.59 14.84
C ALA A 210 -29.47 20.26 15.57
N LYS A 211 -29.23 20.36 16.89
CA LYS A 211 -29.09 19.23 17.83
C LYS A 211 -30.41 18.49 17.98
N THR A 212 -30.40 17.18 17.75
CA THR A 212 -31.37 16.25 18.35
C THR A 212 -30.59 15.16 19.12
N PRO A 213 -30.98 14.84 20.37
CA PRO A 213 -30.28 13.83 21.17
C PRO A 213 -30.61 12.42 20.69
N ALA A 214 -29.57 11.60 20.51
CA ALA A 214 -29.66 10.21 20.12
C ALA A 214 -30.28 9.34 21.23
N LYS A 215 -31.31 8.56 20.88
CA LYS A 215 -31.71 7.37 21.65
C LYS A 215 -30.72 6.25 21.33
N ASN A 216 -30.02 5.77 22.35
CA ASN A 216 -29.10 4.63 22.24
C ASN A 216 -29.87 3.33 21.88
N PRO A 217 -29.46 2.59 20.84
CA PRO A 217 -30.15 1.38 20.39
C PRO A 217 -29.67 0.07 21.03
N PHE A 218 -28.89 0.12 22.12
CA PHE A 218 -28.31 -1.07 22.78
C PHE A 218 -28.72 -1.23 24.25
N GLY A 219 -29.82 -0.61 24.66
CA GLY A 219 -30.29 -0.66 26.05
C GLY A 219 -31.14 -1.88 26.40
N ASN A 220 -30.81 -3.07 25.89
CA ASN A 220 -31.29 -4.38 26.37
C ASN A 220 -30.62 -5.52 25.57
N LEU A 221 -29.48 -6.01 26.06
CA LEU A 221 -28.95 -7.36 25.84
C LEU A 221 -28.26 -7.79 27.15
#